data_AF-W9T763-F1
#
_entry.id   AF-W9T763-F1
#
_cell.length_a   1.000
_cell.length_b   1.000
_cell.length_c   1.000
_cell.angle_alpha   90.00
_cell.angle_beta   90.00
_cell.angle_gamma   90.00
#
_symmetry.space_group_name_H-M   'P 1'
#
loop_
_entity.id
_entity.type
_entity.pdbx_description
1 polymer ?
#
loop_
_entity_poly.entity_id
_entity_poly.type
_entity_poly.pdbx_seq_one_letter_code
_entity_poly.pdbx_strand_id
1 'polypeptide(L)'
;MKAFRVLPIVLALIVFHLPFANSSGWAAENNKDRTKSIDLLWRQVVTPYLNDDVFREPYAYDSSHALMLPMIYAFTGCYESRSWMRRDFHEAFSRFLESSSPYEFKNSQIKSQFYYFSTKYVSLASECDESDKAVMRLARWVEESLYAHWTSTPIIHWTEKYRLKGVKGSLEWKLSNSAVTRSYYSAIVDEELFALAAGAELLSAYSKRSTAFAPFLYEITNKFYSTIRRYGRFLPDGGWLFQPGAWQDHPDFKYAHHQQLEPGLEPAVTEGISWDSSHSHRMPLLLKSLFDGLSATGNGPAALEISEVIDGFRLQFEMHVLVGAESDRDGLLINNYMDGGNGVYRYSYQTVGNNLGYGPYQLSGIMLEGWFALAGSSALKCEYEELKFPLSRELLDIYVGPNTSRVRHPLVQWPAYFTNGFAELHAQIAASI
;
A
#
# COMPACT_ATOMS: atom_id res chain seq x y z
N MET A 1 -42.90 32.02 -56.77
CA MET A 1 -43.22 33.09 -55.80
C MET A 1 -42.43 32.86 -54.53
N LYS A 2 -41.68 33.89 -54.11
CA LYS A 2 -40.94 34.06 -52.85
C LYS A 2 -39.80 33.07 -52.54
N ALA A 3 -38.59 33.57 -52.82
CA ALA A 3 -37.31 33.10 -52.32
C ALA A 3 -37.07 33.58 -50.88
N PHE A 4 -36.33 32.81 -50.09
CA PHE A 4 -35.50 33.31 -48.99
C PHE A 4 -34.19 32.53 -48.96
N ARG A 5 -33.11 33.25 -49.25
CA ARG A 5 -31.71 32.90 -48.94
C ARG A 5 -31.41 33.46 -47.56
N VAL A 6 -30.71 32.71 -46.70
CA VAL A 6 -29.94 33.28 -45.59
C VAL A 6 -28.57 32.60 -45.59
N LEU A 7 -27.54 33.45 -45.70
CA LEU A 7 -26.11 33.18 -45.68
C LEU A 7 -25.61 32.89 -44.24
N PRO A 8 -24.42 32.27 -44.06
CA PRO A 8 -23.80 32.10 -42.76
C PRO A 8 -23.04 33.38 -42.35
N ILE A 9 -23.12 33.74 -41.07
CA ILE A 9 -22.36 34.85 -40.49
C ILE A 9 -20.99 34.34 -40.05
N VAL A 10 -19.97 34.86 -40.72
CA VAL A 10 -18.58 34.93 -40.28
C VAL A 10 -18.46 36.19 -39.42
N LEU A 11 -17.90 36.10 -38.22
CA LEU A 11 -17.41 37.26 -37.48
C LEU A 11 -15.94 37.04 -37.12
N ALA A 12 -15.10 37.93 -37.63
CA ALA A 12 -13.68 38.02 -37.31
C ALA A 12 -13.41 39.33 -36.55
N LEU A 13 -12.48 39.21 -35.59
CA LEU A 13 -11.56 40.24 -35.07
C LEU A 13 -12.13 41.38 -34.22
N ILE A 14 -11.52 41.59 -33.05
CA ILE A 14 -10.63 42.74 -32.80
C ILE A 14 -9.70 42.41 -31.61
N VAL A 15 -8.41 42.52 -31.90
CA VAL A 15 -7.28 42.50 -30.96
C VAL A 15 -7.18 43.89 -30.32
N PHE A 16 -7.08 43.96 -29.00
CA PHE A 16 -6.55 45.13 -28.29
C PHE A 16 -5.23 44.76 -27.62
N HIS A 17 -4.25 45.63 -27.84
CA HIS A 17 -2.89 45.58 -27.33
C HIS A 17 -2.69 46.76 -26.35
N LEU A 18 -1.94 46.47 -25.27
CA LEU A 18 -1.18 47.36 -24.37
C LEU A 18 -1.90 48.00 -23.16
N PRO A 19 -1.17 48.37 -22.06
CA PRO A 19 0.27 48.21 -21.77
C PRO A 19 0.61 47.57 -20.40
N PHE A 20 1.91 47.25 -20.26
CA PHE A 20 2.63 46.93 -19.04
C PHE A 20 2.40 47.93 -17.88
N ALA A 21 2.21 47.40 -16.68
CA ALA A 21 2.63 48.05 -15.43
C ALA A 21 3.05 46.99 -14.40
N ASN A 22 4.36 46.93 -14.18
CA ASN A 22 5.02 46.29 -13.06
C ASN A 22 4.56 46.92 -11.74
N SER A 23 4.20 46.08 -10.77
CA SER A 23 4.53 46.28 -9.36
C SER A 23 4.47 44.91 -8.68
N SER A 24 5.55 44.13 -8.71
CA SER A 24 6.54 44.08 -7.62
C SER A 24 5.90 44.00 -6.23
N GLY A 25 5.55 42.77 -5.87
CA GLY A 25 5.14 42.38 -4.53
C GLY A 25 5.19 40.86 -4.34
N TRP A 26 5.92 40.14 -5.20
CA TRP A 26 6.40 38.80 -4.85
C TRP A 26 7.54 39.00 -3.87
N ALA A 27 7.19 39.03 -2.59
CA ALA A 27 8.14 38.69 -1.55
C ALA A 27 8.48 37.20 -1.77
N ALA A 28 9.45 36.96 -2.65
CA ALA A 28 10.40 35.88 -2.49
C ALA A 28 11.20 36.19 -1.21
N GLU A 29 10.53 36.09 -0.06
CA GLU A 29 11.20 36.00 1.21
C GLU A 29 11.79 34.60 1.30
N ASN A 30 13.12 34.56 1.14
CA ASN A 30 14.07 33.61 1.70
C ASN A 30 13.54 32.71 2.84
N ASN A 31 12.62 31.79 2.58
CA ASN A 31 12.29 30.72 3.50
C ASN A 31 13.24 29.57 3.19
N LYS A 32 14.50 29.74 3.59
CA LYS A 32 15.47 28.66 3.68
C LYS A 32 14.82 27.49 4.43
N ASP A 33 14.69 26.35 3.76
CA ASP A 33 14.75 24.99 4.29
C ASP A 33 14.43 24.87 5.79
N ARG A 34 13.16 25.01 6.15
CA ARG A 34 12.67 24.45 7.41
C ARG A 34 11.70 23.34 7.07
N THR A 35 12.27 22.15 6.85
CA THR A 35 11.57 20.88 7.01
C THR A 35 10.71 20.97 8.27
N LYS A 36 9.38 20.85 8.12
CA LYS A 36 8.48 20.94 9.27
C LYS A 36 8.80 19.79 10.21
N SER A 37 8.73 19.96 11.53
CA SER A 37 8.91 18.82 12.42
C SER A 37 7.81 17.78 12.25
N ILE A 38 8.12 16.50 12.51
CA ILE A 38 7.15 15.40 12.56
C ILE A 38 5.94 15.79 13.44
N ASP A 39 6.16 16.39 14.61
CA ASP A 39 5.09 16.83 15.53
C ASP A 39 4.13 17.84 14.88
N LEU A 40 4.66 18.80 14.12
CA LEU A 40 3.85 19.82 13.45
C LEU A 40 3.04 19.19 12.32
N LEU A 41 3.68 18.36 11.49
CA LEU A 41 3.03 17.67 10.39
C LEU A 41 1.95 16.71 10.88
N TRP A 42 2.23 15.96 11.95
CA TRP A 42 1.28 15.05 12.58
C TRP A 42 0.00 15.77 13.00
N ARG A 43 0.13 16.90 13.72
CA ARG A 43 -1.02 17.72 14.13
C ARG A 43 -1.77 18.32 12.94
N GLN A 44 -1.09 18.54 11.82
CA GLN A 44 -1.68 19.08 10.61
C GLN A 44 -2.47 18.02 9.82
N VAL A 45 -2.02 16.76 9.79
CA VAL A 45 -2.58 15.75 8.88
C VAL A 45 -3.08 14.48 9.57
N VAL A 46 -2.36 13.93 10.56
CA VAL A 46 -2.75 12.64 11.18
C VAL A 46 -3.82 12.83 12.25
N THR A 47 -3.62 13.77 13.19
CA THR A 47 -4.62 14.06 14.24
C THR A 47 -5.99 14.42 13.65
N PRO A 48 -6.14 15.39 12.73
CA PRO A 48 -7.44 15.69 12.14
C PRO A 48 -7.99 14.52 11.32
N TYR A 49 -7.13 13.75 10.64
CA TYR A 49 -7.59 12.58 9.88
C TYR A 49 -8.16 11.50 10.80
N LEU A 50 -7.48 11.16 11.90
CA LEU A 50 -7.97 10.19 12.87
C LEU A 50 -9.23 10.67 13.60
N ASN A 51 -9.46 11.99 13.70
CA ASN A 51 -10.68 12.58 14.28
C ASN A 51 -11.92 12.43 13.39
N ASP A 52 -11.74 12.20 12.09
CA ASP A 52 -12.81 11.86 11.16
C ASP A 52 -13.16 10.36 11.22
N ASP A 53 -14.32 10.00 10.67
CA ASP A 53 -14.72 8.60 10.53
C ASP A 53 -14.06 7.97 9.29
N VAL A 54 -12.78 7.62 9.45
CA VAL A 54 -11.89 7.14 8.38
C VAL A 54 -11.92 5.62 8.21
N PHE A 55 -12.50 4.90 9.17
CA PHE A 55 -12.61 3.43 9.13
C PHE A 55 -13.91 2.92 8.52
N ARG A 56 -14.73 3.80 7.92
CA ARG A 56 -15.87 3.41 7.09
C ARG A 56 -15.45 2.94 5.70
N GLU A 57 -16.26 2.09 5.07
CA GLU A 57 -15.92 1.35 3.84
C GLU A 57 -15.32 2.20 2.70
N PRO A 58 -15.83 3.41 2.36
CA PRO A 58 -15.20 4.24 1.32
C PRO A 58 -13.74 4.65 1.59
N TYR A 59 -13.31 4.66 2.85
CA TYR A 59 -12.01 5.21 3.25
C TYR A 59 -11.09 4.19 3.91
N ALA A 60 -11.62 3.10 4.46
CA ALA A 60 -10.85 2.18 5.30
C ALA A 60 -9.61 1.62 4.58
N TYR A 61 -9.70 1.30 3.29
CA TYR A 61 -8.57 0.82 2.50
C TYR A 61 -7.39 1.82 2.49
N ASP A 62 -7.66 3.08 2.16
CA ASP A 62 -6.61 4.10 2.07
C ASP A 62 -6.14 4.56 3.43
N SER A 63 -7.07 4.64 4.38
CA SER A 63 -6.75 4.96 5.78
C SER A 63 -5.80 3.92 6.35
N SER A 64 -6.07 2.63 6.15
CA SER A 64 -5.18 1.56 6.61
C SER A 64 -3.83 1.54 5.91
N HIS A 65 -3.70 2.07 4.69
CA HIS A 65 -2.39 2.26 4.07
C HIS A 65 -1.67 3.49 4.64
N ALA A 66 -2.29 4.66 4.53
CA ALA A 66 -1.71 5.93 4.90
C ALA A 66 -1.44 6.08 6.41
N LEU A 67 -2.13 5.34 7.27
CA LEU A 67 -1.91 5.40 8.73
C LEU A 67 -0.97 4.32 9.25
N MET A 68 -0.58 3.32 8.45
CA MET A 68 0.24 2.21 8.93
C MET A 68 1.61 2.68 9.44
N LEU A 69 2.32 3.47 8.64
CA LEU A 69 3.65 3.98 8.99
C LEU A 69 3.61 4.97 10.17
N PRO A 70 2.66 5.95 10.23
CA PRO A 70 2.44 6.80 11.40
C PRO A 70 2.13 5.99 12.67
N MET A 71 1.28 4.98 12.56
CA MET A 71 0.95 4.10 13.68
C MET A 71 2.19 3.38 14.19
N ILE A 72 3.00 2.78 13.32
CA ILE A 72 4.25 2.13 13.74
C ILE A 72 5.16 3.15 14.43
N TYR A 73 5.36 4.34 13.86
CA TYR A 73 6.20 5.38 14.45
C TYR A 73 5.79 5.80 15.87
N ALA A 74 4.48 5.95 16.11
CA ALA A 74 3.94 6.37 17.41
C ALA A 74 4.23 5.34 18.52
N PHE A 75 4.26 4.06 18.16
CA PHE A 75 4.47 2.95 19.10
C PHE A 75 5.92 2.46 19.17
N THR A 76 6.73 2.64 18.14
CA THR A 76 8.14 2.21 18.13
C THR A 76 8.91 2.82 19.31
N GLY A 77 9.50 1.93 20.12
CA GLY A 77 10.31 2.29 21.29
C GLY A 77 9.50 2.76 22.51
N CYS A 78 8.17 2.82 22.42
CA CYS A 78 7.26 3.18 23.51
C CYS A 78 7.65 4.48 24.25
N TYR A 79 8.22 5.45 23.53
CA TYR A 79 8.71 6.68 24.13
C TYR A 79 7.56 7.53 24.68
N GLU A 80 7.73 8.07 25.90
CA GLU A 80 6.74 8.95 26.51
C GLU A 80 6.52 10.24 25.71
N SER A 81 7.56 10.74 25.03
CA SER A 81 7.43 11.91 24.14
C SER A 81 6.43 11.71 22.98
N ARG A 82 6.07 10.46 22.67
CA ARG A 82 5.11 10.09 21.62
C ARG A 82 3.77 9.57 22.18
N SER A 83 3.55 9.61 23.50
CA SER A 83 2.31 9.09 24.10
C SER A 83 1.04 9.76 23.59
N TRP A 84 1.12 11.04 23.24
CA TRP A 84 0.00 11.77 22.63
C TRP A 84 -0.31 11.31 21.19
N MET A 85 0.68 10.88 20.41
CA MET A 85 0.45 10.29 19.07
C MET A 85 -0.23 8.93 19.18
N ARG A 86 0.14 8.11 20.17
CA ARG A 86 -0.55 6.84 20.46
C ARG A 86 -1.99 7.07 20.89
N ARG A 87 -2.24 8.13 21.67
CA ARG A 87 -3.59 8.53 22.08
C ARG A 87 -4.50 8.80 20.89
N ASP A 88 -4.02 9.45 19.83
CA ASP A 88 -4.82 9.67 18.62
C ASP A 88 -5.37 8.35 18.05
N PHE A 89 -4.56 7.28 18.04
CA PHE A 89 -4.99 5.94 17.63
C PHE A 89 -5.94 5.28 18.62
N HIS A 90 -5.64 5.36 19.92
CA HIS A 90 -6.53 4.82 20.97
C HIS A 90 -7.93 5.41 20.88
N GLU A 91 -8.03 6.73 20.69
CA GLU A 91 -9.30 7.42 20.53
C GLU A 91 -10.01 7.05 19.24
N ALA A 92 -9.29 6.93 18.12
CA ALA A 92 -9.88 6.52 16.84
C ALA A 92 -10.46 5.09 16.89
N PHE A 93 -9.72 4.13 17.45
CA PHE A 93 -10.20 2.76 17.61
C PHE A 93 -11.33 2.65 18.66
N SER A 94 -11.29 3.47 19.72
CA SER A 94 -12.39 3.55 20.69
C SER A 94 -13.68 4.04 20.02
N ARG A 95 -13.63 5.13 19.25
CA ARG A 95 -14.77 5.62 18.46
C ARG A 95 -15.30 4.57 17.49
N PHE A 96 -14.41 3.87 16.79
CA PHE A 96 -14.79 2.78 15.90
C PHE A 96 -15.58 1.68 16.64
N LEU A 97 -15.11 1.24 17.81
CA LEU A 97 -15.78 0.23 18.62
C LEU A 97 -17.09 0.72 19.27
N GLU A 98 -17.25 2.03 19.48
CA GLU A 98 -18.46 2.64 20.03
C GLU A 98 -19.56 2.84 18.98
N SER A 99 -19.22 2.79 17.68
CA SER A 99 -20.22 2.82 16.62
C SER A 99 -21.20 1.64 16.77
N SER A 100 -22.51 1.92 16.63
CA SER A 100 -23.61 0.99 16.96
C SER A 100 -23.62 -0.33 16.16
N SER A 101 -22.80 -0.39 15.12
CA SER A 101 -22.34 -1.62 14.47
C SER A 101 -20.95 -1.30 13.93
N PRO A 102 -19.89 -1.99 14.36
CA PRO A 102 -18.63 -1.97 13.63
C PRO A 102 -18.94 -2.20 12.16
N TYR A 103 -18.42 -1.36 11.28
CA TYR A 103 -18.80 -1.34 9.87
C TYR A 103 -18.68 -2.73 9.25
N GLU A 104 -19.77 -3.25 8.66
CA GLU A 104 -19.70 -4.43 7.83
C GLU A 104 -19.15 -4.03 6.46
N PHE A 105 -17.85 -4.27 6.25
CA PHE A 105 -17.22 -4.07 4.94
C PHE A 105 -17.80 -5.09 3.95
N LYS A 106 -18.39 -4.62 2.86
CA LYS A 106 -18.89 -5.49 1.78
C LYS A 106 -17.74 -5.97 0.91
N ASN A 107 -16.79 -5.09 0.61
CA ASN A 107 -15.58 -5.45 -0.10
C ASN A 107 -14.63 -6.25 0.80
N SER A 108 -14.30 -7.47 0.39
CA SER A 108 -13.46 -8.40 1.13
C SER A 108 -12.00 -7.98 1.24
N GLN A 109 -11.45 -7.32 0.22
CA GLN A 109 -10.09 -6.79 0.27
C GLN A 109 -9.98 -5.65 1.29
N ILE A 110 -10.94 -4.71 1.31
CA ILE A 110 -11.02 -3.63 2.30
C ILE A 110 -11.10 -4.21 3.71
N LYS A 111 -11.96 -5.22 3.89
CA LYS A 111 -12.13 -5.96 5.14
C LYS A 111 -10.81 -6.55 5.64
N SER A 112 -10.13 -7.32 4.81
CA SER A 112 -8.87 -7.99 5.20
C SER A 112 -7.78 -7.00 5.53
N GLN A 113 -7.64 -5.93 4.75
CA GLN A 113 -6.67 -4.89 5.04
C GLN A 113 -6.95 -4.19 6.38
N PHE A 114 -8.21 -3.86 6.64
CA PHE A 114 -8.59 -3.23 7.91
C PHE A 114 -8.36 -4.15 9.10
N TYR A 115 -8.63 -5.46 8.96
CA TYR A 115 -8.29 -6.45 9.98
C TYR A 115 -6.79 -6.46 10.24
N TYR A 116 -5.97 -6.49 9.19
CA TYR A 116 -4.52 -6.47 9.34
C TYR A 116 -4.04 -5.20 10.08
N PHE A 117 -4.49 -4.03 9.64
CA PHE A 117 -4.19 -2.75 10.30
C PHE A 117 -4.59 -2.76 11.79
N SER A 118 -5.77 -3.28 12.10
CA SER A 118 -6.27 -3.40 13.48
C SER A 118 -5.42 -4.36 14.32
N THR A 119 -5.02 -5.52 13.77
CA THR A 119 -4.13 -6.46 14.49
C THR A 119 -2.74 -5.86 14.70
N LYS A 120 -2.26 -5.03 13.76
CA LYS A 120 -0.98 -4.36 13.92
C LYS A 120 -1.01 -3.36 15.07
N TYR A 121 -2.06 -2.56 15.16
CA TYR A 121 -2.32 -1.70 16.31
C TYR A 121 -2.35 -2.49 17.63
N VAL A 122 -3.12 -3.60 17.68
CA VAL A 122 -3.22 -4.43 18.89
C VAL A 122 -1.84 -4.96 19.32
N SER A 123 -1.04 -5.44 18.38
CA SER A 123 0.32 -5.93 18.63
C SER A 123 1.23 -4.82 19.18
N LEU A 124 1.23 -3.64 18.53
CA LEU A 124 2.01 -2.48 18.96
C LEU A 124 1.59 -1.94 20.34
N ALA A 125 0.30 -1.83 20.60
CA ALA A 125 -0.22 -1.43 21.91
C ALA A 125 0.16 -2.44 23.01
N SER A 126 0.18 -3.72 22.66
CA SER A 126 0.61 -4.79 23.57
C SER A 126 2.10 -4.70 23.90
N GLU A 127 2.95 -4.32 22.94
CA GLU A 127 4.39 -4.11 23.16
C GLU A 127 4.68 -2.95 24.13
N CYS A 128 3.84 -1.91 24.12
CA CYS A 128 3.96 -0.78 25.04
C CYS A 128 3.21 -0.96 26.36
N ASP A 129 2.70 -2.16 26.64
CA ASP A 129 1.85 -2.47 27.81
C ASP A 129 0.59 -1.57 27.92
N GLU A 130 0.16 -0.98 26.80
CA GLU A 130 -1.03 -0.12 26.70
C GLU A 130 -2.27 -0.95 26.42
N SER A 131 -2.47 -2.00 27.21
CA SER A 131 -3.45 -3.06 26.94
C SER A 131 -4.79 -2.84 27.64
N ASP A 132 -5.39 -1.69 27.37
CA ASP A 132 -6.66 -1.32 27.96
C ASP A 132 -7.83 -2.21 27.47
N LYS A 133 -9.02 -1.95 28.03
CA LYS A 133 -10.23 -2.69 27.67
C LYS A 133 -10.61 -2.54 26.19
N ALA A 134 -10.29 -1.40 25.55
CA ALA A 134 -10.61 -1.14 24.16
C ALA A 134 -9.70 -1.96 23.23
N VAL A 135 -8.40 -2.01 23.49
CA VAL A 135 -7.44 -2.84 22.74
C VAL A 135 -7.86 -4.31 22.75
N MET A 136 -8.22 -4.85 23.93
CA MET A 136 -8.65 -6.24 24.04
C MET A 136 -10.05 -6.52 23.50
N ARG A 137 -10.91 -5.50 23.44
CA ARG A 137 -12.20 -5.59 22.75
C ARG A 137 -11.99 -5.61 21.23
N LEU A 138 -11.07 -4.80 20.71
CA LEU A 138 -10.69 -4.81 19.30
C LEU A 138 -10.07 -6.16 18.91
N ALA A 139 -9.12 -6.67 19.70
CA ALA A 139 -8.47 -7.96 19.45
C ALA A 139 -9.48 -9.10 19.28
N ARG A 140 -10.47 -9.19 20.19
CA ARG A 140 -11.55 -10.19 20.12
C ARG A 140 -12.48 -9.95 18.93
N TRP A 141 -12.86 -8.70 18.67
CA TRP A 141 -13.70 -8.37 17.52
C TRP A 141 -13.03 -8.77 16.20
N VAL A 142 -11.72 -8.48 16.05
CA VAL A 142 -10.97 -8.91 14.85
C VAL A 142 -10.82 -10.42 14.81
N GLU A 143 -10.56 -11.10 15.93
CA GLU A 143 -10.46 -12.58 15.97
C GLU A 143 -11.73 -13.25 15.44
N GLU A 144 -12.89 -12.87 15.97
CA GLU A 144 -14.20 -13.40 15.57
C GLU A 144 -14.48 -13.11 14.09
N SER A 145 -14.20 -11.88 13.66
CA SER A 145 -14.44 -11.41 12.29
C SER A 145 -13.50 -12.08 11.28
N LEU A 146 -12.24 -12.29 11.66
CA LEU A 146 -11.23 -13.01 10.88
C LEU A 146 -11.58 -14.49 10.79
N TYR A 147 -12.07 -15.13 11.86
CA TYR A 147 -12.52 -16.52 11.82
C TYR A 147 -13.64 -16.73 10.80
N ALA A 148 -14.65 -15.85 10.81
CA ALA A 148 -15.74 -15.91 9.83
C ALA A 148 -15.21 -15.72 8.39
N HIS A 149 -14.30 -14.77 8.18
CA HIS A 149 -13.67 -14.52 6.89
C HIS A 149 -12.76 -15.66 6.41
N TRP A 150 -12.04 -16.30 7.33
CA TRP A 150 -11.18 -17.44 7.08
C TRP A 150 -11.97 -18.68 6.63
N THR A 151 -13.14 -18.92 7.22
CA THR A 151 -13.86 -20.20 7.09
C THR A 151 -15.11 -20.17 6.22
N SER A 152 -15.83 -19.04 6.18
CA SER A 152 -17.24 -19.05 5.74
C SER A 152 -17.59 -17.98 4.71
N THR A 153 -16.88 -16.84 4.70
CA THR A 153 -17.15 -15.75 3.73
C THR A 153 -16.93 -16.23 2.30
N PRO A 154 -17.92 -16.11 1.40
CA PRO A 154 -17.72 -16.45 -0.01
C PRO A 154 -16.58 -15.63 -0.62
N ILE A 155 -15.64 -16.30 -1.27
CA ILE A 155 -14.54 -15.65 -2.00
C ILE A 155 -14.90 -15.61 -3.48
N ILE A 156 -14.80 -14.42 -4.08
CA ILE A 156 -14.97 -14.26 -5.53
C ILE A 156 -13.68 -14.75 -6.19
N HIS A 157 -13.74 -15.90 -6.84
CA HIS A 157 -12.66 -16.38 -7.70
C HIS A 157 -12.74 -15.71 -9.07
N TRP A 158 -11.63 -15.70 -9.82
CA TRP A 158 -11.55 -15.22 -11.21
C TRP A 158 -12.51 -15.91 -12.19
N THR A 159 -13.15 -17.00 -11.75
CA THR A 159 -14.15 -17.73 -12.52
C THR A 159 -15.30 -18.12 -11.61
N GLU A 160 -16.53 -18.02 -12.12
CA GLU A 160 -17.74 -18.43 -11.37
C GLU A 160 -17.81 -19.95 -11.13
N LYS A 161 -16.91 -20.72 -11.77
CA LYS A 161 -16.85 -22.18 -11.66
C LYS A 161 -16.49 -22.64 -10.25
N TYR A 162 -15.69 -21.87 -9.53
CA TYR A 162 -15.22 -22.25 -8.20
C TYR A 162 -15.97 -21.46 -7.13
N ARG A 163 -16.76 -22.17 -6.31
CA ARG A 163 -17.44 -21.59 -5.14
C ARG A 163 -16.65 -21.92 -3.88
N LEU A 164 -15.59 -21.14 -3.65
CA LEU A 164 -14.69 -21.33 -2.53
C LEU A 164 -15.26 -20.64 -1.27
N LYS A 165 -15.07 -21.27 -0.11
CA LYS A 165 -15.53 -20.76 1.18
C LYS A 165 -14.36 -20.30 2.01
N GLY A 166 -14.37 -19.02 2.34
CA GLY A 166 -13.34 -18.34 3.10
C GLY A 166 -11.98 -18.32 2.43
N VAL A 167 -11.08 -17.53 3.01
CA VAL A 167 -9.67 -17.48 2.59
C VAL A 167 -9.03 -18.88 2.65
N LYS A 168 -9.44 -19.71 3.63
CA LYS A 168 -8.97 -21.10 3.75
C LYS A 168 -9.23 -21.90 2.49
N GLY A 169 -10.48 -21.93 2.01
CA GLY A 169 -10.85 -22.68 0.82
C GLY A 169 -10.18 -22.15 -0.44
N SER A 170 -9.96 -20.82 -0.53
CA SER A 170 -9.18 -20.21 -1.61
C SER A 170 -7.73 -20.73 -1.62
N LEU A 171 -7.04 -20.63 -0.48
CA LEU A 171 -5.64 -21.05 -0.36
C LEU A 171 -5.47 -22.56 -0.54
N GLU A 172 -6.36 -23.38 0.02
CA GLU A 172 -6.34 -24.83 -0.18
C GLU A 172 -6.43 -25.18 -1.67
N TRP A 173 -7.34 -24.53 -2.40
CA TRP A 173 -7.47 -24.72 -3.84
C TRP A 173 -6.20 -24.27 -4.59
N LYS A 174 -5.66 -23.07 -4.30
CA LYS A 174 -4.47 -22.54 -4.98
C LYS A 174 -3.23 -23.40 -4.72
N LEU A 175 -3.05 -23.87 -3.48
CA LEU A 175 -1.92 -24.69 -3.08
C LEU A 175 -1.98 -26.11 -3.66
N SER A 176 -3.18 -26.68 -3.86
CA SER A 176 -3.36 -28.03 -4.39
C SER A 176 -3.43 -28.12 -5.92
N ASN A 177 -3.78 -27.03 -6.61
CA ASN A 177 -3.99 -27.03 -8.06
C ASN A 177 -2.88 -26.29 -8.80
N SER A 178 -2.09 -27.02 -9.58
CA SER A 178 -1.07 -26.45 -10.48
C SER A 178 -1.54 -26.29 -11.92
N ALA A 179 -2.63 -26.97 -12.32
CA ALA A 179 -3.15 -26.95 -13.67
C ALA A 179 -4.29 -25.92 -13.81
N VAL A 180 -3.93 -24.68 -14.12
CA VAL A 180 -4.86 -23.58 -14.40
C VAL A 180 -4.75 -23.12 -15.85
N THR A 181 -5.86 -22.67 -16.43
CA THR A 181 -5.88 -22.17 -17.82
C THR A 181 -5.27 -20.78 -17.97
N ARG A 182 -5.22 -20.02 -16.87
CA ARG A 182 -4.59 -18.70 -16.79
C ARG A 182 -3.69 -18.69 -15.57
N SER A 183 -2.48 -18.18 -15.70
CA SER A 183 -1.48 -18.23 -14.62
C SER A 183 -1.96 -17.51 -13.35
N TYR A 184 -2.66 -16.38 -13.53
CA TYR A 184 -3.17 -15.57 -12.42
C TYR A 184 -4.35 -16.18 -11.67
N TYR A 185 -4.97 -17.25 -12.18
CA TYR A 185 -6.05 -17.92 -11.43
C TYR A 185 -5.55 -18.49 -10.10
N SER A 186 -4.32 -18.99 -10.07
CA SER A 186 -3.67 -19.49 -8.87
C SER A 186 -2.86 -18.43 -8.11
N ALA A 187 -2.83 -17.18 -8.57
CA ALA A 187 -2.05 -16.13 -7.90
C ALA A 187 -2.63 -15.81 -6.53
N ILE A 188 -1.75 -15.59 -5.56
CA ILE A 188 -2.13 -15.09 -4.23
C ILE A 188 -2.33 -13.59 -4.33
N VAL A 189 -3.47 -13.09 -3.84
CA VAL A 189 -3.85 -11.68 -3.90
C VAL A 189 -3.81 -11.01 -2.52
N ASP A 190 -3.90 -9.68 -2.53
CA ASP A 190 -3.87 -8.85 -1.31
C ASP A 190 -4.89 -9.29 -0.25
N GLU A 191 -6.11 -9.65 -0.65
CA GLU A 191 -7.14 -10.11 0.29
C GLU A 191 -6.64 -11.28 1.16
N GLU A 192 -5.99 -12.26 0.53
CA GLU A 192 -5.48 -13.45 1.24
C GLU A 192 -4.26 -13.10 2.07
N LEU A 193 -3.33 -12.30 1.54
CA LEU A 193 -2.13 -11.90 2.27
C LEU A 193 -2.46 -11.08 3.52
N PHE A 194 -3.42 -10.16 3.43
CA PHE A 194 -3.85 -9.37 4.59
C PHE A 194 -4.51 -10.25 5.64
N ALA A 195 -5.38 -11.19 5.26
CA ALA A 195 -6.00 -12.12 6.20
C ALA A 195 -4.96 -13.03 6.88
N LEU A 196 -3.98 -13.52 6.10
CA LEU A 196 -2.87 -14.32 6.59
C LEU A 196 -1.99 -13.55 7.58
N ALA A 197 -1.63 -12.31 7.25
CA ALA A 197 -0.81 -11.47 8.11
C ALA A 197 -1.56 -11.02 9.37
N ALA A 198 -2.87 -10.76 9.29
CA ALA A 198 -3.70 -10.45 10.44
C ALA A 198 -3.70 -11.61 11.46
N GLY A 199 -3.84 -12.86 10.99
CA GLY A 199 -3.79 -14.02 11.88
C GLY A 199 -2.42 -14.21 12.54
N ALA A 200 -1.33 -14.04 11.78
CA ALA A 200 0.03 -14.14 12.30
C ALA A 200 0.35 -13.04 13.33
N GLU A 201 -0.06 -11.80 13.06
CA GLU A 201 0.13 -10.66 13.95
C GLU A 201 -0.68 -10.83 15.25
N LEU A 202 -1.94 -11.26 15.14
CA LEU A 202 -2.79 -11.48 16.32
C LEU A 202 -2.29 -12.63 17.20
N LEU A 203 -1.78 -13.72 16.59
CA LEU A 203 -1.11 -14.80 17.32
C LEU A 203 0.08 -14.24 18.10
N SER A 204 0.94 -13.46 17.45
CA SER A 204 2.09 -12.83 18.10
C SER A 204 1.67 -11.95 19.28
N ALA A 205 0.64 -11.12 19.09
CA ALA A 205 0.11 -10.25 20.13
C ALA A 205 -0.39 -11.03 21.36
N TYR A 206 -1.13 -12.13 21.17
CA TYR A 206 -1.58 -12.97 22.29
C TYR A 206 -0.43 -13.68 22.99
N SER A 207 0.55 -14.22 22.25
CA SER A 207 1.72 -14.87 22.83
C SER A 207 2.55 -13.91 23.68
N LYS A 208 2.77 -12.66 23.24
CA LYS A 208 3.48 -11.62 24.02
C LYS A 208 2.81 -11.34 25.37
N ARG A 209 1.50 -11.54 25.45
CA ARG A 209 0.69 -11.31 26.65
C ARG A 209 0.40 -12.59 27.44
N SER A 210 1.01 -13.72 27.09
CA SER A 210 0.70 -15.03 27.68
C SER A 210 -0.81 -15.33 27.69
N THR A 211 -1.55 -14.81 26.69
CA THR A 211 -2.99 -14.99 26.55
C THR A 211 -3.25 -16.19 25.66
N ALA A 212 -4.26 -17.00 26.01
CA ALA A 212 -4.67 -18.10 25.16
C ALA A 212 -5.20 -17.57 23.81
N PHE A 213 -4.78 -18.20 22.71
CA PHE A 213 -5.21 -17.86 21.37
C PHE A 213 -6.00 -19.01 20.75
N ALA A 214 -6.90 -18.67 19.82
CA ALA A 214 -7.68 -19.69 19.13
C ALA A 214 -6.80 -20.52 18.18
N PRO A 215 -6.99 -21.87 18.09
CA PRO A 215 -6.15 -22.73 17.25
C PRO A 215 -6.11 -22.37 15.76
N PHE A 216 -7.16 -21.72 15.23
CA PHE A 216 -7.19 -21.31 13.83
C PHE A 216 -6.16 -20.22 13.50
N LEU A 217 -5.70 -19.41 14.47
CA LEU A 217 -4.64 -18.44 14.25
C LEU A 217 -3.31 -19.14 13.96
N TYR A 218 -3.03 -20.26 14.63
CA TYR A 218 -1.88 -21.11 14.34
C TYR A 218 -1.98 -21.75 12.95
N GLU A 219 -3.19 -22.18 12.56
CA GLU A 219 -3.46 -22.67 11.21
C GLU A 219 -3.17 -21.60 10.15
N ILE A 220 -3.67 -20.38 10.35
CA ILE A 220 -3.43 -19.24 9.45
C ILE A 220 -1.93 -18.98 9.28
N THR A 221 -1.18 -18.86 10.38
CA THR A 221 0.28 -18.62 10.34
C THR A 221 1.03 -19.71 9.57
N ASN A 222 0.68 -20.98 9.76
CA ASN A 222 1.29 -22.09 9.02
C ASN A 222 0.91 -22.09 7.53
N LYS A 223 -0.32 -21.69 7.19
CA LYS A 223 -0.74 -21.51 5.79
C LYS A 223 -0.03 -20.33 5.15
N PHE A 224 0.23 -19.26 5.90
CA PHE A 224 1.01 -18.13 5.41
C PHE A 224 2.44 -18.57 5.10
N TYR A 225 3.10 -19.26 6.03
CA TYR A 225 4.42 -19.85 5.81
C TYR A 225 4.46 -20.76 4.57
N SER A 226 3.49 -21.67 4.46
CA SER A 226 3.38 -22.58 3.30
C SER A 226 3.22 -21.81 1.98
N THR A 227 2.47 -20.70 2.01
CA THR A 227 2.26 -19.83 0.85
C THR A 227 3.56 -19.15 0.43
N ILE A 228 4.29 -18.54 1.36
CA ILE A 228 5.58 -17.91 1.07
C ILE A 228 6.58 -18.91 0.50
N ARG A 229 6.68 -20.12 1.07
CA ARG A 229 7.58 -21.16 0.54
C ARG A 229 7.16 -21.68 -0.84
N ARG A 230 5.86 -21.86 -1.06
CA ARG A 230 5.35 -22.43 -2.31
C ARG A 230 5.57 -21.48 -3.49
N TYR A 231 5.35 -20.19 -3.27
CA TYR A 231 5.31 -19.17 -4.33
C TYR A 231 6.54 -18.26 -4.38
N GLY A 232 7.29 -18.14 -3.29
CA GLY A 232 8.54 -17.39 -3.25
C GLY A 232 9.69 -18.09 -3.96
N ARG A 233 10.55 -17.32 -4.62
CA ARG A 233 11.74 -17.82 -5.32
C ARG A 233 12.94 -16.95 -4.99
N PHE A 234 14.01 -17.58 -4.53
CA PHE A 234 15.33 -16.95 -4.50
C PHE A 234 15.94 -16.97 -5.89
N LEU A 235 16.61 -15.88 -6.23
CA LEU A 235 17.36 -15.67 -7.45
C LEU A 235 18.85 -15.98 -7.23
N PRO A 236 19.63 -16.18 -8.30
CA PRO A 236 21.06 -16.51 -8.20
C PRO A 236 21.91 -15.47 -7.45
N ASP A 237 21.50 -14.21 -7.45
CA ASP A 237 22.16 -13.10 -6.75
C ASP A 237 21.73 -12.97 -5.27
N GLY A 238 20.84 -13.86 -4.79
CA GLY A 238 20.28 -13.82 -3.45
C GLY A 238 19.00 -12.99 -3.32
N GLY A 239 18.56 -12.29 -4.36
CA GLY A 239 17.27 -11.58 -4.38
C GLY A 239 16.11 -12.56 -4.21
N TRP A 240 14.96 -12.08 -3.73
CA TRP A 240 13.75 -12.89 -3.59
C TRP A 240 12.55 -12.24 -4.26
N LEU A 241 11.81 -13.03 -5.04
CA LEU A 241 10.57 -12.62 -5.70
C LEU A 241 9.40 -13.46 -5.23
N PHE A 242 8.25 -12.82 -5.03
CA PHE A 242 6.99 -13.51 -4.78
C PHE A 242 6.29 -13.86 -6.10
N GLN A 243 5.91 -15.12 -6.27
CA GLN A 243 5.08 -15.66 -7.36
C GLN A 243 5.48 -15.20 -8.79
N PRO A 244 6.77 -15.23 -9.19
CA PRO A 244 7.17 -14.84 -10.54
C PRO A 244 6.44 -15.66 -11.60
N GLY A 245 5.94 -14.98 -12.64
CA GLY A 245 5.17 -15.56 -13.73
C GLY A 245 3.68 -15.76 -13.42
N ALA A 246 3.22 -15.58 -12.18
CA ALA A 246 1.80 -15.71 -11.84
C ALA A 246 0.91 -14.66 -12.52
N TRP A 247 1.49 -13.55 -12.98
CA TRP A 247 0.75 -12.42 -13.55
C TRP A 247 0.96 -12.22 -15.05
N GLN A 248 1.78 -13.05 -15.68
CA GLN A 248 2.24 -12.84 -17.06
C GLN A 248 1.11 -12.78 -18.09
N ASP A 249 0.00 -13.47 -17.84
CA ASP A 249 -1.18 -13.45 -18.71
C ASP A 249 -2.38 -12.69 -18.11
N HIS A 250 -2.16 -11.91 -17.04
CA HIS A 250 -3.16 -11.02 -16.47
C HIS A 250 -3.34 -9.75 -17.34
N PRO A 251 -4.57 -9.27 -17.58
CA PRO A 251 -4.81 -8.07 -18.40
C PRO A 251 -4.00 -6.83 -17.99
N ASP A 252 -3.81 -6.61 -16.69
CA ASP A 252 -3.05 -5.47 -16.17
C ASP A 252 -1.55 -5.49 -16.55
N PHE A 253 -0.99 -6.67 -16.86
CA PHE A 253 0.42 -6.88 -17.18
C PHE A 253 0.66 -7.09 -18.68
N LYS A 254 -0.41 -7.06 -19.49
CA LYS A 254 -0.41 -7.38 -20.93
C LYS A 254 0.55 -6.53 -21.78
N TYR A 255 0.95 -5.37 -21.26
CA TYR A 255 1.80 -4.40 -21.96
C TYR A 255 3.12 -4.11 -21.22
N ALA A 256 3.46 -4.92 -20.22
CA ALA A 256 4.63 -4.72 -19.34
C ALA A 256 5.98 -4.75 -20.06
N HIS A 257 6.05 -5.31 -21.27
CA HIS A 257 7.27 -5.32 -22.08
C HIS A 257 7.62 -3.93 -22.65
N HIS A 258 6.61 -3.07 -22.86
CA HIS A 258 6.80 -1.76 -23.48
C HIS A 258 7.45 -0.79 -22.51
N GLN A 259 8.60 -0.23 -22.91
CA GLN A 259 9.37 0.70 -22.09
C GLN A 259 8.89 2.16 -22.20
N GLN A 260 7.85 2.41 -23.00
CA GLN A 260 7.27 3.74 -23.20
C GLN A 260 5.76 3.63 -23.29
N LEU A 261 5.07 4.62 -22.71
CA LEU A 261 3.62 4.73 -22.78
C LEU A 261 3.24 5.49 -24.05
N GLU A 262 2.69 4.78 -25.04
CA GLU A 262 2.28 5.35 -26.32
C GLU A 262 0.82 4.98 -26.66
N PRO A 263 0.14 5.74 -27.53
CA PRO A 263 -1.15 5.35 -28.07
C PRO A 263 -1.06 4.11 -28.97
N GLY A 264 -2.01 3.18 -28.86
CA GLY A 264 -2.12 2.02 -29.76
C GLY A 264 -1.08 0.93 -29.52
N LEU A 265 -0.61 0.75 -28.28
CA LEU A 265 0.30 -0.36 -27.95
C LEU A 265 -0.36 -1.71 -28.25
N GLU A 266 0.39 -2.59 -28.89
CA GLU A 266 0.00 -3.99 -29.08
C GLU A 266 0.42 -4.84 -27.87
N PRO A 267 -0.33 -5.89 -27.51
CA PRO A 267 0.01 -6.77 -26.40
C PRO A 267 1.39 -7.41 -26.54
N ALA A 268 2.17 -7.39 -25.46
CA ALA A 268 3.49 -8.02 -25.39
C ALA A 268 3.73 -8.59 -23.98
N VAL A 269 3.65 -9.92 -23.87
CA VAL A 269 3.79 -10.64 -22.60
C VAL A 269 5.24 -10.64 -22.16
N THR A 270 5.48 -10.32 -20.89
CA THR A 270 6.76 -10.54 -20.21
C THR A 270 6.69 -11.86 -19.46
N GLU A 271 7.41 -12.88 -19.95
CA GLU A 271 7.48 -14.18 -19.29
C GLU A 271 8.16 -14.07 -17.92
N GLY A 272 7.61 -14.77 -16.91
CA GLY A 272 8.21 -14.78 -15.57
C GLY A 272 8.04 -13.47 -14.78
N ILE A 273 7.29 -12.49 -15.31
CA ILE A 273 7.12 -11.18 -14.66
C ILE A 273 6.68 -11.32 -13.21
N SER A 274 7.33 -10.56 -12.34
CA SER A 274 6.97 -10.51 -10.92
C SER A 274 5.78 -9.58 -10.66
N TRP A 275 5.40 -9.46 -9.39
CA TRP A 275 4.40 -8.51 -8.96
C TRP A 275 4.84 -7.07 -9.24
N ASP A 276 3.87 -6.19 -9.45
CA ASP A 276 4.15 -4.77 -9.54
C ASP A 276 4.57 -4.20 -8.17
N SER A 277 5.36 -3.14 -8.20
CA SER A 277 5.91 -2.50 -7.01
C SER A 277 4.81 -1.86 -6.14
N SER A 278 3.68 -1.45 -6.74
CA SER A 278 2.53 -0.91 -6.01
C SER A 278 1.73 -1.96 -5.23
N HIS A 279 1.78 -3.24 -5.58
CA HIS A 279 1.26 -4.31 -4.71
C HIS A 279 2.32 -4.74 -3.69
N SER A 280 3.58 -4.76 -4.11
CA SER A 280 4.70 -5.30 -3.34
C SER A 280 5.16 -4.43 -2.17
N HIS A 281 4.78 -3.14 -2.11
CA HIS A 281 5.10 -2.28 -0.96
C HIS A 281 4.61 -2.84 0.38
N ARG A 282 3.66 -3.79 0.36
CA ARG A 282 3.11 -4.42 1.56
C ARG A 282 4.04 -5.47 2.14
N MET A 283 4.86 -6.12 1.29
CA MET A 283 5.64 -7.31 1.62
C MET A 283 6.57 -7.15 2.82
N PRO A 284 7.31 -6.03 3.00
CA PRO A 284 8.18 -5.88 4.17
C PRO A 284 7.45 -6.13 5.50
N LEU A 285 6.26 -5.54 5.63
CA LEU A 285 5.49 -5.66 6.86
C LEU A 285 4.77 -7.01 6.96
N LEU A 286 4.22 -7.52 5.86
CA LEU A 286 3.57 -8.82 5.83
C LEU A 286 4.52 -9.96 6.22
N LEU A 287 5.75 -9.94 5.69
CA LEU A 287 6.79 -10.91 6.02
C LEU A 287 7.25 -10.76 7.47
N LYS A 288 7.34 -9.52 7.99
CA LYS A 288 7.65 -9.29 9.40
C LYS A 288 6.56 -9.85 10.33
N SER A 289 5.29 -9.67 9.99
CA SER A 289 4.17 -10.28 10.73
C SER A 289 4.24 -11.81 10.74
N LEU A 290 4.62 -12.42 9.61
CA LEU A 290 4.85 -13.87 9.54
C LEU A 290 6.00 -14.31 10.44
N PHE A 291 7.14 -13.62 10.38
CA PHE A 291 8.30 -13.88 11.23
C PHE A 291 7.91 -13.83 12.72
N ASP A 292 7.19 -12.78 13.13
CA ASP A 292 6.75 -12.60 14.51
C ASP A 292 5.75 -13.67 14.95
N GLY A 293 4.82 -14.04 14.07
CA GLY A 293 3.88 -15.13 14.30
C GLY A 293 4.58 -16.48 14.46
N LEU A 294 5.52 -16.83 13.58
CA LEU A 294 6.28 -18.09 13.68
C LEU A 294 7.14 -18.14 14.93
N SER A 295 7.83 -17.04 15.26
CA SER A 295 8.63 -16.92 16.47
C SER A 295 7.79 -17.14 17.73
N ALA A 296 6.59 -16.57 17.77
CA ALA A 296 5.64 -16.72 18.86
C ALA A 296 5.11 -18.16 19.06
N THR A 297 5.29 -19.04 18.07
CA THR A 297 4.92 -20.47 18.18
C THR A 297 6.07 -21.37 18.64
N GLY A 298 7.27 -20.82 18.81
CA GLY A 298 8.48 -21.61 19.07
C GLY A 298 9.04 -22.32 17.83
N ASN A 299 8.51 -22.06 16.63
CA ASN A 299 9.01 -22.62 15.39
C ASN A 299 10.23 -21.84 14.87
N GLY A 300 11.34 -21.91 15.62
CA GLY A 300 12.59 -21.21 15.32
C GLY A 300 13.13 -21.43 13.90
N PRO A 301 13.19 -22.68 13.39
CA PRO A 301 13.67 -22.94 12.03
C PRO A 301 12.84 -22.24 10.94
N ALA A 302 11.51 -22.26 11.04
CA ALA A 302 10.65 -21.58 10.06
C ALA A 302 10.78 -20.06 10.15
N ALA A 303 10.92 -19.50 11.36
CA ALA A 303 11.17 -18.08 11.54
C ALA A 303 12.50 -17.64 10.91
N LEU A 304 13.56 -18.44 11.05
CA LEU A 304 14.86 -18.18 10.41
C LEU A 304 14.75 -18.19 8.87
N GLU A 305 14.05 -19.16 8.28
CA GLU A 305 13.81 -19.20 6.82
C GLU A 305 13.07 -17.92 6.35
N ILE A 306 12.11 -17.42 7.13
CA ILE A 306 11.43 -16.16 6.79
C ILE A 306 12.34 -14.94 6.98
N SER A 307 13.28 -14.96 7.93
CA SER A 307 14.29 -13.90 8.04
C SER A 307 15.15 -13.81 6.76
N GLU A 308 15.56 -14.96 6.20
CA GLU A 308 16.29 -15.01 4.93
C GLU A 308 15.45 -14.46 3.76
N VAL A 309 14.14 -14.74 3.75
CA VAL A 309 13.21 -14.19 2.76
C VAL A 309 13.08 -12.66 2.87
N ILE A 310 13.06 -12.11 4.08
CA ILE A 310 13.03 -10.66 4.30
C ILE A 310 14.32 -10.02 3.75
N ASP A 311 15.47 -10.62 4.04
CA ASP A 311 16.77 -10.13 3.54
C ASP A 311 16.84 -10.21 2.01
N GLY A 312 16.38 -11.32 1.41
CA GLY A 312 16.31 -11.47 -0.04
C GLY A 312 15.34 -10.48 -0.71
N PHE A 313 14.20 -10.19 -0.08
CA PHE A 313 13.26 -9.17 -0.57
C PHE A 313 13.90 -7.78 -0.53
N ARG A 314 14.57 -7.43 0.57
CA ARG A 314 15.30 -6.16 0.69
C ARG A 314 16.37 -6.04 -0.39
N LEU A 315 17.18 -7.08 -0.58
CA LEU A 315 18.22 -7.09 -1.60
C LEU A 315 17.63 -6.91 -3.01
N GLN A 316 16.54 -7.62 -3.32
CA GLN A 316 15.85 -7.47 -4.59
C GLN A 316 15.36 -6.03 -4.81
N PHE A 317 14.77 -5.44 -3.78
CA PHE A 317 14.28 -4.07 -3.83
C PHE A 317 15.43 -3.09 -4.06
N GLU A 318 16.51 -3.17 -3.29
CA GLU A 318 17.65 -2.25 -3.37
C GLU A 318 18.38 -2.33 -4.71
N MET A 319 18.61 -3.54 -5.22
CA MET A 319 19.44 -3.76 -6.40
C MET A 319 18.71 -3.53 -7.72
N HIS A 320 17.41 -3.85 -7.77
CA HIS A 320 16.67 -3.93 -9.03
C HIS A 320 15.46 -3.02 -9.11
N VAL A 321 14.90 -2.60 -7.97
CA VAL A 321 13.62 -1.85 -7.95
C VAL A 321 13.85 -0.39 -7.59
N LEU A 322 14.61 -0.11 -6.55
CA LEU A 322 14.96 1.23 -6.13
C LEU A 322 15.87 1.86 -7.18
N VAL A 323 15.44 3.00 -7.70
CA VAL A 323 16.22 3.79 -8.64
C VAL A 323 16.67 5.00 -7.84
N GLY A 324 17.87 4.89 -7.25
CA GLY A 324 18.45 5.92 -6.41
C GLY A 324 18.66 7.23 -7.17
N ALA A 325 18.97 8.30 -6.44
CA ALA A 325 19.16 9.65 -6.98
C ALA A 325 20.39 9.84 -7.90
N GLU A 326 20.97 8.79 -8.50
CA GLU A 326 22.20 8.84 -9.31
C GLU A 326 22.07 9.60 -10.66
N SER A 327 20.95 10.27 -10.92
CA SER A 327 20.82 11.13 -12.10
C SER A 327 19.86 12.27 -11.81
N ASP A 328 20.37 13.49 -11.60
CA ASP A 328 19.72 14.80 -11.81
C ASP A 328 18.20 14.97 -11.52
N ARG A 329 17.61 14.12 -10.68
CA ARG A 329 16.16 14.00 -10.47
C ARG A 329 15.89 14.20 -8.99
N ASP A 330 15.11 15.24 -8.68
CA ASP A 330 14.77 15.66 -7.32
C ASP A 330 13.77 14.73 -6.60
N GLY A 331 13.82 13.40 -6.81
CA GLY A 331 12.82 12.49 -6.27
C GLY A 331 13.18 11.01 -6.24
N LEU A 332 12.45 10.29 -5.38
CA LEU A 332 12.60 8.86 -5.13
C LEU A 332 11.81 8.07 -6.18
N LEU A 333 12.49 7.25 -7.00
CA LEU A 333 11.87 6.49 -8.07
C LEU A 333 12.00 4.98 -7.84
N ILE A 334 11.03 4.24 -8.35
CA ILE A 334 11.08 2.78 -8.41
C ILE A 334 10.70 2.27 -9.79
N ASN A 335 11.28 1.14 -10.17
CA ASN A 335 10.80 0.37 -11.30
C ASN A 335 9.39 -0.17 -11.02
N ASN A 336 8.57 -0.28 -12.06
CA ASN A 336 7.16 -0.69 -11.91
C ASN A 336 6.98 -2.15 -11.46
N TYR A 337 7.98 -3.02 -11.64
CA TYR A 337 7.91 -4.44 -11.30
C TYR A 337 9.05 -4.86 -10.38
N MET A 338 8.79 -5.82 -9.49
CA MET A 338 9.77 -6.26 -8.50
C MET A 338 10.95 -7.02 -9.10
N ASP A 339 10.84 -7.53 -10.32
CA ASP A 339 11.95 -8.13 -11.08
C ASP A 339 12.88 -7.08 -11.72
N GLY A 340 12.63 -5.80 -11.49
CA GLY A 340 13.39 -4.67 -12.05
C GLY A 340 12.87 -4.17 -13.40
N GLY A 341 11.86 -4.82 -13.98
CA GLY A 341 11.17 -4.30 -15.16
C GLY A 341 10.49 -2.95 -14.87
N ASN A 342 10.53 -2.04 -15.85
CA ASN A 342 9.93 -0.71 -15.71
C ASN A 342 8.98 -0.34 -16.85
N GLY A 343 8.35 -1.34 -17.45
CA GLY A 343 7.42 -1.11 -18.56
C GLY A 343 6.03 -0.65 -18.14
N VAL A 344 5.15 -0.57 -19.13
CA VAL A 344 3.78 -0.06 -18.99
C VAL A 344 2.88 -0.99 -18.19
N TYR A 345 2.19 -0.44 -17.19
CA TYR A 345 1.23 -1.14 -16.33
C TYR A 345 -0.20 -0.60 -16.50
N ARG A 346 -1.20 -1.50 -16.46
CA ARG A 346 -2.65 -1.17 -16.53
C ARG A 346 -3.04 -0.27 -17.71
N TYR A 347 -2.50 -0.57 -18.89
CA TYR A 347 -2.86 0.15 -20.11
C TYR A 347 -4.32 -0.10 -20.53
N SER A 348 -5.04 0.98 -20.84
CA SER A 348 -6.47 1.00 -21.19
C SER A 348 -7.37 0.35 -20.14
N TYR A 349 -7.00 0.45 -18.85
CA TYR A 349 -7.80 -0.09 -17.75
C TYR A 349 -9.05 0.78 -17.48
N GLN A 350 -10.14 0.16 -17.01
CA GLN A 350 -11.45 0.81 -16.89
C GLN A 350 -11.44 2.10 -16.07
N THR A 351 -10.57 2.18 -15.06
CA THR A 351 -10.51 3.34 -14.15
C THR A 351 -9.48 4.40 -14.55
N VAL A 352 -8.63 4.13 -15.56
CA VAL A 352 -7.64 5.10 -16.08
C VAL A 352 -8.05 5.68 -17.44
N GLY A 353 -8.80 4.93 -18.26
CA GLY A 353 -9.30 5.38 -19.56
C GLY A 353 -8.53 4.81 -20.76
N ASN A 354 -9.05 5.03 -21.97
CA ASN A 354 -8.50 4.47 -23.21
C ASN A 354 -7.13 5.07 -23.54
N ASN A 355 -6.18 4.21 -23.96
CA ASN A 355 -4.79 4.59 -24.28
C ASN A 355 -4.02 5.24 -23.12
N LEU A 356 -4.51 5.12 -21.90
CA LEU A 356 -3.85 5.59 -20.68
C LEU A 356 -3.39 4.40 -19.84
N GLY A 357 -2.35 4.61 -19.05
CA GLY A 357 -1.77 3.60 -18.18
C GLY A 357 -0.66 4.22 -17.34
N TYR A 358 -0.01 3.41 -16.52
CA TYR A 358 1.17 3.81 -15.79
C TYR A 358 2.39 3.50 -16.66
N GLY A 359 3.06 4.55 -17.14
CA GLY A 359 4.36 4.44 -17.80
C GLY A 359 5.50 4.17 -16.80
N PRO A 360 6.75 4.13 -17.30
CA PRO A 360 7.93 3.94 -16.48
C PRO A 360 7.95 4.86 -15.25
N TYR A 361 8.28 4.30 -14.09
CA TYR A 361 8.36 4.96 -12.79
C TYR A 361 7.05 5.53 -12.22
N GLN A 362 5.91 5.46 -12.93
CA GLN A 362 4.66 6.09 -12.46
C GLN A 362 3.99 5.36 -11.29
N LEU A 363 4.56 4.26 -10.80
CA LEU A 363 4.18 3.65 -9.52
C LEU A 363 4.95 4.23 -8.32
N SER A 364 5.91 5.14 -8.53
CA SER A 364 6.80 5.67 -7.47
C SER A 364 6.09 6.46 -6.38
N GLY A 365 4.90 7.01 -6.63
CA GLY A 365 4.11 7.68 -5.59
C GLY A 365 3.81 6.79 -4.38
N ILE A 366 3.81 5.46 -4.58
CA ILE A 366 3.61 4.49 -3.50
C ILE A 366 4.72 4.49 -2.45
N MET A 367 5.88 5.07 -2.73
CA MET A 367 6.95 5.21 -1.75
C MET A 367 6.54 6.12 -0.60
N LEU A 368 5.65 7.09 -0.86
CA LEU A 368 5.19 8.03 0.15
C LEU A 368 3.87 7.65 0.82
N GLU A 369 3.24 6.53 0.43
CA GLU A 369 2.00 5.98 1.03
C GLU A 369 2.14 4.52 1.51
N GLY A 370 3.12 3.81 0.95
CA GLY A 370 3.34 2.38 1.17
C GLY A 370 4.27 2.06 2.33
N TRP A 371 4.71 0.79 2.40
CA TRP A 371 5.41 0.25 3.58
C TRP A 371 6.84 -0.19 3.26
N PHE A 372 7.39 0.24 2.11
CA PHE A 372 8.78 -0.04 1.72
C PHE A 372 9.80 0.51 2.72
N ALA A 373 9.49 1.61 3.41
CA ALA A 373 10.33 2.14 4.49
C ALA A 373 10.64 1.10 5.60
N LEU A 374 9.76 0.11 5.76
CA LEU A 374 9.90 -0.96 6.76
C LEU A 374 10.76 -2.14 6.27
N ALA A 375 11.31 -2.08 5.06
CA ALA A 375 12.21 -3.10 4.53
C ALA A 375 13.58 -3.11 5.22
N GLY A 376 13.90 -2.08 6.02
CA GLY A 376 15.20 -1.96 6.69
C GLY A 376 16.35 -1.75 5.70
N SER A 377 16.08 -1.01 4.63
CA SER A 377 17.05 -0.62 3.61
C SER A 377 17.71 0.70 4.00
N SER A 378 19.02 0.68 4.22
CA SER A 378 19.79 1.91 4.49
C SER A 378 19.86 2.82 3.27
N ALA A 379 19.93 2.24 2.07
CA ALA A 379 19.91 3.00 0.82
C ALA A 379 18.60 3.79 0.71
N LEU A 380 17.46 3.11 0.91
CA LEU A 380 16.15 3.76 0.86
C LEU A 380 16.00 4.84 1.94
N LYS A 381 16.54 4.61 3.14
CA LYS A 381 16.52 5.59 4.22
C LYS A 381 17.23 6.89 3.80
N CYS A 382 18.42 6.80 3.20
CA CYS A 382 19.12 7.96 2.68
C CYS A 382 18.31 8.71 1.61
N GLU A 383 17.62 7.98 0.72
CA GLU A 383 16.76 8.60 -0.30
C GLU A 383 15.59 9.40 0.32
N TYR A 384 15.02 8.95 1.45
CA TYR A 384 14.01 9.74 2.17
C TYR A 384 14.60 10.97 2.86
N GLU A 385 15.82 10.89 3.37
CA GLU A 385 16.51 12.03 4.02
C GLU A 385 16.81 13.16 3.02
N GLU A 386 17.08 12.82 1.76
CA GLU A 386 17.40 13.77 0.69
C GLU A 386 16.14 14.32 -0.03
N LEU A 387 14.97 13.73 0.19
CA LEU A 387 13.73 14.15 -0.47
C LEU A 387 13.26 15.53 0.00
N LYS A 388 13.12 16.47 -0.94
CA LYS A 388 12.76 17.87 -0.65
C LYS A 388 11.27 18.13 -0.85
N PHE A 389 10.69 18.95 0.03
CA PHE A 389 9.32 19.43 -0.09
C PHE A 389 9.29 20.97 -0.18
N PRO A 390 8.36 21.57 -0.96
CA PRO A 390 7.36 20.90 -1.80
C PRO A 390 7.99 20.18 -3.00
N LEU A 391 7.37 19.07 -3.43
CA LEU A 391 7.82 18.30 -4.60
C LEU A 391 7.75 19.16 -5.88
N SER A 392 8.66 18.92 -6.84
CA SER A 392 8.59 19.56 -8.15
C SER A 392 7.35 19.13 -8.93
N ARG A 393 6.94 19.94 -9.91
CA ARG A 393 5.79 19.60 -10.75
C ARG A 393 6.04 18.33 -11.56
N GLU A 394 7.25 18.15 -12.10
CA GLU A 394 7.57 16.92 -12.86
C GLU A 394 7.45 15.68 -11.97
N LEU A 395 7.93 15.76 -10.73
CA LEU A 395 7.85 14.63 -9.80
C LEU A 395 6.42 14.33 -9.36
N LEU A 396 5.62 15.37 -9.11
CA LEU A 396 4.19 15.22 -8.81
C LEU A 396 3.45 14.54 -9.96
N ASP A 397 3.72 14.90 -11.20
CA ASP A 397 3.10 14.29 -12.37
C ASP A 397 3.47 12.79 -12.50
N ILE A 398 4.72 12.42 -12.15
CA ILE A 398 5.15 11.02 -12.08
C ILE A 398 4.44 10.27 -10.95
N TYR A 399 4.43 10.83 -9.74
CA TYR A 399 3.88 10.17 -8.55
C TYR A 399 2.37 9.98 -8.64
N VAL A 400 1.64 10.93 -9.23
CA VAL A 400 0.20 10.86 -9.37
C VAL A 400 -0.20 9.90 -10.51
N GLY A 401 0.57 9.87 -11.60
CA GLY A 401 0.27 9.08 -12.78
C GLY A 401 -1.09 9.43 -13.41
N PRO A 402 -1.77 8.49 -14.09
CA PRO A 402 -3.11 8.73 -14.65
C PRO A 402 -4.19 8.97 -13.57
N ASN A 403 -3.87 8.79 -12.28
CA ASN A 403 -4.77 8.81 -11.13
C ASN A 403 -5.95 7.83 -11.28
N THR A 404 -6.74 7.65 -10.21
CA THR A 404 -7.89 6.73 -10.20
C THR A 404 -9.17 7.48 -9.89
N SER A 405 -10.30 7.03 -10.42
CA SER A 405 -11.64 7.56 -10.11
C SER A 405 -12.19 7.14 -8.74
N ARG A 406 -11.40 6.43 -7.92
CA ARG A 406 -11.83 5.94 -6.61
C ARG A 406 -12.02 7.10 -5.64
N VAL A 407 -13.12 7.07 -4.89
CA VAL A 407 -13.40 8.02 -3.81
C VAL A 407 -12.39 7.80 -2.69
N ARG A 408 -11.69 8.86 -2.29
CA ARG A 408 -10.74 8.86 -1.16
C ARG A 408 -11.09 10.00 -0.20
N HIS A 409 -10.61 9.92 1.04
CA HIS A 409 -10.72 11.03 1.97
C HIS A 409 -9.88 12.23 1.47
N PRO A 410 -10.32 13.50 1.61
CA PRO A 410 -9.59 14.66 1.08
C PRO A 410 -8.12 14.77 1.53
N LEU A 411 -7.78 14.29 2.73
CA LEU A 411 -6.40 14.30 3.24
C LEU A 411 -5.48 13.25 2.61
N VAL A 412 -6.02 12.18 2.02
CA VAL A 412 -5.23 11.11 1.35
C VAL A 412 -5.56 10.95 -0.13
N GLN A 413 -6.35 11.87 -0.68
CA GLN A 413 -6.62 11.92 -2.11
C GLN A 413 -5.41 12.48 -2.87
N TRP A 414 -5.07 11.86 -3.99
CA TRP A 414 -4.03 12.38 -4.88
C TRP A 414 -4.65 13.40 -5.86
N PRO A 415 -3.99 14.56 -6.11
CA PRO A 415 -2.62 14.91 -5.71
C PRO A 415 -2.47 15.59 -4.34
N ALA A 416 -3.57 15.92 -3.65
CA ALA A 416 -3.55 16.71 -2.40
C ALA A 416 -2.64 16.11 -1.31
N TYR A 417 -2.58 14.79 -1.22
CA TYR A 417 -1.69 14.04 -0.34
C TYR A 417 -0.21 14.47 -0.37
N PHE A 418 0.29 14.81 -1.56
CA PHE A 418 1.68 15.21 -1.76
C PHE A 418 1.98 16.67 -1.39
N THR A 419 0.94 17.47 -1.17
CA THR A 419 1.05 18.93 -0.96
C THR A 419 0.48 19.39 0.36
N ASN A 420 -0.35 18.58 1.03
CA ASN A 420 -0.96 18.92 2.31
C ASN A 420 -0.09 18.59 3.54
N GLY A 421 1.08 17.97 3.35
CA GLY A 421 2.03 17.58 4.39
C GLY A 421 2.02 16.09 4.76
N PHE A 422 1.10 15.28 4.25
CA PHE A 422 1.03 13.85 4.60
C PHE A 422 2.21 13.07 3.99
N ALA A 423 2.53 13.30 2.72
CA ALA A 423 3.71 12.71 2.09
C ALA A 423 5.03 13.18 2.73
N GLU A 424 5.11 14.46 3.13
CA GLU A 424 6.27 15.01 3.87
C GLU A 424 6.43 14.31 5.23
N LEU A 425 5.32 14.07 5.94
CA LEU A 425 5.32 13.33 7.20
C LEU A 425 5.84 11.90 6.99
N HIS A 426 5.38 11.21 5.95
CA HIS A 426 5.85 9.84 5.67
C HIS A 426 7.33 9.79 5.35
N ALA A 427 7.83 10.69 4.51
CA ALA A 427 9.26 10.76 4.21
C ALA A 427 10.09 10.96 5.48
N GLN A 428 9.68 11.90 6.35
CA GLN A 428 10.40 12.14 7.61
C GLN A 428 10.32 10.98 8.59
N ILE A 429 9.16 10.33 8.70
CA ILE A 429 9.03 9.14 9.53
C ILE A 429 9.92 8.02 8.99
N ALA A 430 9.89 7.77 7.68
CA ALA A 430 10.71 6.75 7.02
C ALA A 430 12.21 7.00 7.21
N ALA A 431 12.65 8.26 7.12
CA ALA A 431 14.01 8.69 7.44
C ALA A 431 14.37 8.54 8.93
N SER A 432 13.40 8.41 9.83
CA SER A 432 13.66 8.35 11.28
C SER A 432 13.69 6.94 11.87
N ILE A 433 13.18 5.93 11.15
CA ILE A 433 13.02 4.56 11.65
C ILE A 433 14.12 3.60 11.18
#